data_AF-A0A0C9X4G5-F1
#
_entry.id   AF-A0A0C9X4G5-F1
#
_cell.length_a   1.000
_cell.length_b   1.000
_cell.length_c   1.000
_cell.angle_alpha   90.00
_cell.angle_beta   90.00
_cell.angle_gamma   90.00
#
_symmetry.space_group_name_H-M   'P 1'
#
loop_
_entity.id
_entity.type
_entity.pdbx_description
1 polymer ?
#
loop_
_entity_poly.entity_id
_entity_poly.type
_entity_poly.pdbx_seq_one_letter_code
_entity_poly.pdbx_strand_id
1 'polypeptide(L)'
;MPAYATKPALRTINLAPHGGPTEAKVVVIPLPAKTIGIIFGQRTAEWVQRYNTYVLDINYFVKDPQAVWQAPTGNSRFDITSIQPAGFDKDPAVLSIGPYNDDNYIAVYTSHLKPGQQSFAPSDPHHSSYDFTIGGKNAISFTLVNAEDGGDGDYHDTVVGVAVNYTYK
;
A
#
# COMPACT_ATOMS: atom_id res chain seq x y z
N MET A 1 15.19 -1.52 -20.88
CA MET A 1 14.38 -1.79 -19.68
C MET A 1 14.02 -0.46 -19.04
N PRO A 2 12.81 -0.27 -18.51
CA PRO A 2 12.45 0.96 -17.82
C PRO A 2 13.38 1.19 -16.62
N ALA A 3 13.77 2.44 -16.39
CA ALA A 3 14.59 2.80 -15.24
C ALA A 3 13.77 2.71 -13.95
N TYR A 4 14.39 2.22 -12.87
CA TYR A 4 13.76 2.17 -11.55
C TYR A 4 13.43 3.58 -11.05
N ALA A 5 12.18 3.79 -10.63
CA ALA A 5 11.72 5.05 -10.06
C ALA A 5 12.05 5.10 -8.57
N THR A 6 12.66 6.21 -8.14
CA THR A 6 13.14 6.39 -6.76
C THR A 6 12.18 7.19 -5.88
N LYS A 7 11.02 7.59 -6.42
CA LYS A 7 9.99 8.33 -5.68
C LYS A 7 8.61 7.70 -5.86
N PRO A 8 7.74 7.79 -4.84
CA PRO A 8 6.36 7.34 -4.97
C PRO A 8 5.59 8.10 -6.04
N ALA A 9 4.72 7.41 -6.77
CA ALA A 9 3.91 8.00 -7.83
C ALA A 9 2.55 7.30 -7.98
N LEU A 10 1.56 8.05 -8.47
CA LEU A 10 0.30 7.48 -8.93
C LEU A 10 0.49 6.77 -10.27
N ARG A 11 -0.09 5.58 -10.38
CA ARG A 11 -0.10 4.76 -11.60
C ARG A 11 -1.46 4.08 -11.77
N THR A 12 -1.79 3.76 -13.02
CA THR A 12 -2.88 2.84 -13.36
C THR A 12 -2.28 1.48 -13.69
N ILE A 13 -2.68 0.43 -12.98
CA ILE A 13 -2.13 -0.92 -13.11
C ILE A 13 -3.27 -1.93 -13.23
N ASN A 14 -3.07 -2.96 -14.06
CA ASN A 14 -3.98 -4.10 -14.13
C ASN A 14 -3.69 -5.09 -12.99
N LEU A 15 -4.58 -5.14 -12.00
CA LEU A 15 -4.50 -6.05 -10.86
C LEU A 15 -5.47 -7.23 -10.98
N ALA A 16 -6.25 -7.33 -12.07
CA ALA A 16 -7.25 -8.38 -12.27
C ALA A 16 -6.72 -9.82 -12.18
N PRO A 17 -5.51 -10.14 -12.69
CA PRO A 17 -4.95 -11.48 -12.52
C PRO A 17 -4.66 -11.85 -11.05
N HIS A 18 -4.68 -10.86 -10.15
CA HIS A 18 -4.32 -10.97 -8.73
C HIS A 18 -5.46 -10.49 -7.81
N GLY A 19 -6.70 -10.63 -8.26
CA GLY A 19 -7.90 -10.32 -7.45
C GLY A 19 -8.16 -8.83 -7.22
N GLY A 20 -7.50 -7.93 -7.95
CA GLY A 20 -7.83 -6.50 -8.00
C GLY A 20 -8.60 -6.10 -9.28
N PRO A 21 -8.80 -4.80 -9.55
CA PRO A 21 -9.47 -4.33 -10.76
C PRO A 21 -8.51 -4.23 -11.96
N THR A 22 -9.07 -4.17 -13.19
CA THR A 22 -8.31 -4.06 -14.45
C THR A 22 -7.63 -2.70 -14.67
N GLU A 23 -8.17 -1.64 -14.09
CA GLU A 23 -7.62 -0.28 -14.17
C GLU A 23 -7.51 0.31 -12.76
N ALA A 24 -6.64 -0.28 -11.94
CA ALA A 24 -6.44 0.14 -10.57
C ALA A 24 -5.58 1.41 -10.51
N LYS A 25 -6.15 2.53 -10.04
CA LYS A 25 -5.36 3.69 -9.63
C LYS A 25 -4.70 3.38 -8.28
N VAL A 26 -3.38 3.31 -8.27
CA VAL A 26 -2.59 2.92 -7.09
C VAL A 26 -1.48 3.92 -6.82
N VAL A 27 -1.07 4.03 -5.56
CA VAL A 27 0.21 4.63 -5.21
C VAL A 27 1.28 3.56 -5.28
N VAL A 28 2.25 3.75 -6.17
CA VAL A 28 3.42 2.88 -6.31
C VAL A 28 4.58 3.49 -5.53
N ILE A 29 5.17 2.71 -4.64
CA ILE A 29 6.18 3.14 -3.67
C ILE A 29 7.46 2.34 -3.92
N PRO A 30 8.62 2.99 -4.12
CA PRO A 30 9.90 2.30 -4.30
C PRO A 30 10.23 1.39 -3.11
N LEU A 31 10.51 0.12 -3.38
CA LEU A 31 11.11 -0.84 -2.45
C LEU A 31 12.46 -1.32 -3.01
N PRO A 32 13.56 -0.59 -2.78
CA PRO A 32 14.87 -0.95 -3.33
C PRO A 32 15.36 -2.30 -2.82
N ALA A 33 16.27 -2.93 -3.55
CA ALA A 33 16.92 -4.16 -3.12
C ALA A 33 17.51 -4.02 -1.71
N LYS A 34 17.42 -5.08 -0.91
CA LYS A 34 17.96 -5.17 0.47
C LYS A 34 17.35 -4.16 1.45
N THR A 35 16.16 -3.66 1.17
CA THR A 35 15.36 -2.86 2.09
C THR A 35 14.16 -3.65 2.61
N ILE A 36 13.59 -3.24 3.73
CA ILE A 36 12.39 -3.84 4.30
C ILE A 36 11.26 -2.83 4.21
N GLY A 37 10.15 -3.22 3.58
CA GLY A 37 8.91 -2.45 3.57
C GLY A 37 8.05 -2.82 4.77
N ILE A 38 7.53 -1.82 5.48
CA ILE A 38 6.62 -1.98 6.62
C ILE A 38 5.35 -1.22 6.29
N ILE A 39 4.23 -1.91 6.27
CA ILE A 39 2.93 -1.39 5.85
C ILE A 39 1.92 -1.51 6.99
N PHE A 40 1.19 -0.44 7.24
CA PHE A 40 0.13 -0.36 8.23
C PHE A 40 -0.89 0.72 7.83
N GLY A 41 -2.07 0.71 8.42
CA GLY A 41 -3.08 1.72 8.09
C GLY A 41 -4.15 1.92 9.15
N GLN A 42 -4.88 3.02 9.00
CA GLN A 42 -6.00 3.41 9.85
C GLN A 42 -7.15 3.94 8.99
N ARG A 43 -8.36 3.56 9.38
CA ARG A 43 -9.62 4.10 8.85
C ARG A 43 -10.08 5.26 9.73
N THR A 44 -10.58 6.32 9.11
CA THR A 44 -11.25 7.42 9.81
C THR A 44 -12.64 7.77 9.25
N ALA A 45 -13.08 7.07 8.21
CA ALA A 45 -14.35 7.29 7.51
C ALA A 45 -15.57 6.63 8.17
N GLU A 46 -16.75 7.17 7.88
CA GLU A 46 -18.05 6.54 8.19
C GLU A 46 -18.29 5.28 7.35
N TRP A 47 -17.92 5.29 6.06
CA TRP A 47 -18.12 4.14 5.18
C TRP A 47 -17.04 3.09 5.35
N VAL A 48 -17.36 1.84 4.99
CA VAL A 48 -16.41 0.74 5.12
C VAL A 48 -15.26 0.95 4.14
N GLN A 49 -14.05 0.98 4.67
CA GLN A 49 -12.83 1.15 3.90
C GLN A 49 -12.07 -0.17 3.76
N ARG A 50 -11.34 -0.31 2.65
CA ARG A 50 -10.44 -1.43 2.35
C ARG A 50 -9.23 -0.91 1.60
N TYR A 51 -8.06 -1.45 1.89
CA TYR A 51 -6.94 -1.33 0.96
C TYR A 51 -6.32 -2.69 0.67
N ASN A 52 -5.66 -2.77 -0.48
CA ASN A 52 -4.92 -3.94 -0.92
C ASN A 52 -3.48 -3.51 -1.17
N THR A 53 -2.53 -4.37 -0.80
CA THR A 53 -1.11 -4.15 -1.05
C THR A 53 -0.55 -5.24 -1.93
N TYR A 54 0.24 -4.86 -2.91
CA TYR A 54 0.89 -5.75 -3.87
C TYR A 54 2.38 -5.44 -3.93
N VAL A 55 3.22 -6.47 -4.06
CA VAL A 55 4.61 -6.27 -4.49
C VAL A 55 4.64 -6.29 -6.01
N LEU A 56 5.37 -5.38 -6.63
CA LEU A 56 5.54 -5.33 -8.08
C LEU A 56 7.02 -5.42 -8.45
N ASP A 57 7.35 -6.03 -9.59
CA ASP A 57 8.66 -5.89 -10.20
C ASP A 57 8.85 -4.50 -10.83
N ILE A 58 10.04 -4.23 -11.39
CA ILE A 58 10.36 -2.95 -12.04
C ILE A 58 9.52 -2.67 -13.31
N ASN A 59 8.86 -3.69 -13.86
CA ASN A 59 7.96 -3.58 -15.02
C ASN A 59 6.49 -3.50 -14.60
N TYR A 60 6.21 -3.36 -13.30
CA TYR A 60 4.88 -3.31 -12.71
C TYR A 60 4.08 -4.62 -12.79
N PHE A 61 4.75 -5.76 -12.96
CA PHE A 61 4.11 -7.07 -12.81
C PHE A 61 3.99 -7.44 -11.34
N VAL A 62 2.80 -7.90 -10.95
CA VAL A 62 2.53 -8.30 -9.56
C VAL A 62 3.34 -9.55 -9.20
N LYS A 63 3.91 -9.49 -8.00
CA LYS A 63 4.67 -10.51 -7.30
C LYS A 63 4.07 -10.71 -5.90
N ASP A 64 4.62 -11.69 -5.20
CA ASP A 64 4.21 -12.04 -3.85
C ASP A 64 4.98 -11.26 -2.77
N PRO A 65 4.34 -10.93 -1.63
CA PRO A 65 2.94 -11.23 -1.29
C PRO A 65 1.94 -10.17 -1.77
N GLN A 66 0.67 -10.57 -1.74
CA GLN A 66 -0.51 -9.76 -1.96
C GLN A 66 -1.36 -9.81 -0.68
N ALA A 67 -1.76 -8.67 -0.13
CA ALA A 67 -2.54 -8.64 1.11
C ALA A 67 -3.79 -7.76 0.99
N VAL A 68 -4.85 -8.19 1.66
CA VAL A 68 -6.13 -7.47 1.77
C VAL A 68 -6.30 -7.01 3.21
N TRP A 69 -6.64 -5.74 3.37
CA TRP A 69 -6.71 -5.06 4.64
C TRP A 69 -8.11 -4.49 4.83
N GLN A 70 -8.72 -4.76 5.98
CA GLN A 70 -10.05 -4.23 6.33
C GLN A 70 -10.06 -3.73 7.77
N ALA A 71 -10.80 -2.66 8.00
CA ALA A 71 -11.06 -2.15 9.34
C ALA A 71 -12.30 -2.86 9.91
N PRO A 72 -12.20 -3.53 11.08
CA PRO A 72 -13.30 -4.33 11.63
C PRO A 72 -14.49 -3.49 12.13
N THR A 73 -14.23 -2.24 12.54
CA THR A 73 -15.23 -1.28 13.03
C THR A 73 -14.90 0.12 12.50
N GLY A 74 -15.57 1.18 12.97
CA GLY A 74 -15.44 2.57 12.50
C GLY A 74 -14.00 3.13 12.49
N ASN A 75 -13.70 4.10 13.36
CA ASN A 75 -12.35 4.64 13.46
C ASN A 75 -11.44 3.62 14.14
N SER A 76 -10.70 2.84 13.35
CA SER A 76 -9.86 1.76 13.82
C SER A 76 -8.65 1.54 12.91
N ARG A 77 -7.68 0.77 13.41
CA ARG A 77 -6.63 0.20 12.56
C ARG A 77 -7.24 -0.77 11.55
N PHE A 78 -6.54 -0.96 10.45
CA PHE A 78 -6.83 -2.04 9.52
C PHE A 78 -6.10 -3.31 9.95
N ASP A 79 -6.79 -4.45 9.78
CA ASP A 79 -6.21 -5.77 9.95
C ASP A 79 -6.09 -6.51 8.60
N ILE A 80 -5.06 -7.33 8.45
CA ILE A 80 -4.82 -8.22 7.32
C ILE A 80 -5.83 -9.37 7.39
N THR A 81 -6.83 -9.32 6.53
CA THR A 81 -7.86 -10.37 6.43
C THR A 81 -7.39 -11.55 5.59
N SER A 82 -6.49 -11.31 4.63
CA SER A 82 -5.91 -12.37 3.80
C SER A 82 -4.55 -11.94 3.24
N ILE A 83 -3.64 -12.90 3.13
CA ILE A 83 -2.35 -12.74 2.44
C ILE A 83 -2.12 -13.94 1.52
N GLN A 84 -1.60 -13.70 0.33
CA GLN A 84 -1.26 -14.73 -0.65
C GLN A 84 0.17 -14.52 -1.16
N PRO A 85 1.00 -15.58 -1.21
CA PRO A 85 0.76 -16.92 -0.68
C PRO A 85 0.69 -16.91 0.85
N ALA A 86 0.14 -17.96 1.44
CA ALA A 86 0.17 -18.15 2.89
C ALA A 86 1.62 -18.36 3.37
N GLY A 87 1.90 -18.00 4.63
CA GLY A 87 3.21 -18.24 5.26
C GLY A 87 4.05 -17.00 5.57
N PHE A 88 3.52 -15.80 5.35
CA PHE A 88 4.11 -14.57 5.89
C PHE A 88 3.69 -14.42 7.36
N ASP A 89 4.67 -14.24 8.26
CA ASP A 89 4.41 -13.90 9.66
C ASP A 89 3.60 -12.59 9.70
N LYS A 90 2.45 -12.63 10.37
CA LYS A 90 1.55 -11.48 10.46
C LYS A 90 1.39 -11.02 11.90
N ASP A 91 1.77 -9.78 12.16
CA ASP A 91 0.96 -8.97 13.04
C ASP A 91 -0.31 -8.64 12.22
N PRO A 92 -1.53 -8.90 12.71
CA PRO A 92 -2.72 -8.57 11.96
C PRO A 92 -2.76 -7.11 11.51
N ALA A 93 -2.15 -6.18 12.24
CA ALA A 93 -2.18 -4.75 11.91
C ALA A 93 -0.95 -4.24 11.14
N VAL A 94 0.07 -5.08 10.92
CA VAL A 94 1.34 -4.68 10.29
C VAL A 94 1.90 -5.78 9.39
N LEU A 95 2.31 -5.41 8.18
CA LEU A 95 2.96 -6.31 7.23
C LEU A 95 4.38 -5.85 6.96
N SER A 96 5.34 -6.73 7.21
CA SER A 96 6.73 -6.55 6.80
C SER A 96 7.01 -7.38 5.55
N ILE A 97 7.62 -6.79 4.53
CA ILE A 97 7.99 -7.44 3.28
C ILE A 97 9.45 -7.15 2.89
N GLY A 98 10.05 -8.11 2.19
CA GLY A 98 11.48 -8.13 1.93
C GLY A 98 12.30 -8.63 3.13
N PRO A 99 13.64 -8.50 3.09
CA PRO A 99 14.41 -7.90 2.01
C PRO A 99 14.45 -8.77 0.74
N TYR A 100 14.32 -8.11 -0.42
CA TYR A 100 14.48 -8.75 -1.73
C TYR A 100 15.89 -8.50 -2.30
N ASN A 101 16.34 -9.35 -3.23
CA ASN A 101 17.61 -9.14 -3.93
C ASN A 101 17.51 -8.14 -5.09
N ASP A 102 16.30 -7.99 -5.65
CA ASP A 102 16.02 -7.08 -6.76
C ASP A 102 15.27 -5.84 -6.26
N ASP A 103 15.29 -4.77 -7.06
CA ASP A 103 14.43 -3.62 -6.86
C ASP A 103 12.97 -3.99 -7.18
N ASN A 104 12.06 -3.58 -6.30
CA ASN A 104 10.64 -3.81 -6.44
C ASN A 104 9.87 -2.52 -6.11
N TYR A 105 8.56 -2.59 -6.24
CA TYR A 105 7.65 -1.58 -5.71
C TYR A 105 6.62 -2.21 -4.77
N ILE A 106 6.04 -1.37 -3.93
CA ILE A 106 4.81 -1.65 -3.19
C ILE A 106 3.72 -0.84 -3.85
N ALA A 107 2.66 -1.48 -4.31
CA ALA A 107 1.45 -0.80 -4.79
C ALA A 107 0.35 -0.87 -3.73
N VAL A 108 -0.22 0.30 -3.41
CA VAL A 108 -1.36 0.44 -2.51
C VAL A 108 -2.58 0.83 -3.33
N TYR A 109 -3.60 -0.03 -3.32
CA TYR A 109 -4.91 0.20 -3.92
C TYR A 109 -5.94 0.43 -2.82
N THR A 110 -6.68 1.53 -2.88
CA THR A 110 -7.69 1.91 -1.87
C THR A 110 -9.09 1.83 -2.45
N SER A 111 -10.04 1.36 -1.65
CA SER A 111 -11.43 1.18 -2.05
C SER A 111 -12.38 1.30 -0.86
N HIS A 112 -13.63 1.63 -1.12
CA HIS A 112 -14.67 1.80 -0.11
C HIS A 112 -15.95 1.08 -0.51
N LEU A 113 -16.84 0.85 0.46
CA LEU A 113 -18.18 0.30 0.24
C LEU A 113 -19.21 1.23 0.85
N LYS A 114 -20.01 1.89 0.00
CA LYS A 114 -21.08 2.79 0.44
C LYS A 114 -22.26 1.99 1.02
N PRO A 115 -23.05 2.57 1.95
CA PRO A 115 -24.25 1.93 2.47
C PRO A 115 -25.18 1.45 1.34
N GLY A 116 -25.61 0.19 1.42
CA GLY A 116 -26.51 -0.43 0.45
C GLY A 116 -25.85 -0.93 -0.84
N GLN A 117 -24.54 -0.71 -1.03
CA GLN A 117 -23.79 -1.31 -2.15
C GLN A 117 -23.29 -2.72 -1.81
N GLN A 118 -23.08 -3.53 -2.85
CA GLN A 118 -22.60 -4.91 -2.72
C GLN A 118 -21.12 -5.08 -3.07
N SER A 119 -20.52 -4.12 -3.76
CA SER A 119 -19.15 -4.19 -4.24
C SER A 119 -18.37 -2.94 -3.89
N PHE A 120 -17.09 -3.13 -3.56
CA PHE A 120 -16.19 -2.03 -3.28
C PHE A 120 -15.92 -1.20 -4.54
N ALA A 121 -16.04 0.12 -4.43
CA ALA A 121 -15.67 1.08 -5.44
C ALA A 121 -14.26 1.64 -5.15
N PRO A 122 -13.49 2.04 -6.17
CA PRO A 122 -12.18 2.67 -5.95
C PRO A 122 -12.34 3.99 -5.18
N SER A 123 -11.46 4.23 -4.22
CA SER A 123 -11.27 5.54 -3.58
C SER A 123 -10.22 6.33 -4.35
N ASP A 124 -10.25 7.66 -4.29
CA ASP A 124 -9.26 8.53 -4.94
C ASP A 124 -8.02 8.69 -4.05
N PRO A 125 -6.84 8.15 -4.43
CA PRO A 125 -5.67 8.19 -3.58
C PRO A 125 -4.76 9.38 -3.90
N HIS A 126 -4.22 9.97 -2.85
CA HIS A 126 -3.11 10.92 -2.82
C HIS A 126 -1.97 10.37 -1.95
N HIS A 127 -0.77 10.93 -2.13
CA HIS A 127 0.37 10.55 -1.31
C HIS A 127 1.31 11.71 -1.01
N SER A 128 2.00 11.61 0.12
CA SER A 128 3.16 12.41 0.47
C SER A 128 4.30 11.51 0.91
N SER A 129 5.54 11.93 0.70
CA SER A 129 6.72 11.12 1.02
C SER A 129 7.80 11.94 1.72
N TYR A 130 8.43 11.35 2.72
CA TYR A 130 9.45 11.97 3.56
C TYR A 130 10.64 11.02 3.70
N ASP A 131 11.85 11.54 3.50
CA ASP A 131 13.08 10.80 3.71
C ASP A 131 13.74 11.22 5.03
N PHE A 132 14.05 10.23 5.86
CA PHE A 132 14.75 10.39 7.12
C PHE A 132 16.17 9.90 6.96
N THR A 133 17.14 10.77 7.25
CA THR A 133 18.56 10.46 7.10
C THR A 133 19.25 10.34 8.45
N ILE A 134 20.22 9.43 8.54
CA ILE A 134 21.13 9.28 9.68
C ILE A 134 22.56 9.33 9.13
N GLY A 135 23.37 10.27 9.61
CA GLY A 135 24.74 10.46 9.10
C GLY A 135 24.81 10.78 7.60
N GLY A 136 23.79 11.45 7.05
CA GLY A 136 23.70 11.83 5.64
C GLY A 136 23.29 10.71 4.68
N LYS A 137 22.91 9.53 5.19
CA LYS A 137 22.39 8.41 4.39
C LYS A 137 20.91 8.15 4.72
N ASN A 138 20.10 7.81 3.73
CA ASN A 138 18.66 7.55 3.88
C ASN A 138 18.40 6.34 4.79
N ALA A 139 17.97 6.55 6.03
CA ALA A 139 17.62 5.47 6.95
C ALA A 139 16.22 4.93 6.67
N ILE A 140 15.26 5.82 6.47
CA ILE A 140 13.85 5.46 6.24
C ILE A 140 13.28 6.37 5.17
N SER A 141 12.62 5.80 4.15
CA SER A 141 11.70 6.54 3.30
C SER A 141 10.28 6.23 3.74
N PHE A 142 9.52 7.23 4.18
CA PHE A 142 8.15 7.06 4.63
C PHE A 142 7.19 7.66 3.62
N THR A 143 6.23 6.87 3.14
CA THR A 143 5.14 7.34 2.29
C THR A 143 3.83 7.23 3.05
N LEU A 144 3.10 8.34 3.12
CA LEU A 144 1.73 8.38 3.61
C LEU A 144 0.80 8.41 2.40
N VAL A 145 -0.09 7.43 2.32
CA VAL A 145 -1.16 7.35 1.32
C VAL A 145 -2.47 7.70 2.00
N ASN A 146 -3.16 8.67 1.44
CA ASN A 146 -4.43 9.20 1.90
C ASN A 146 -5.45 8.96 0.79
N ALA A 147 -6.64 8.48 1.08
CA ALA A 147 -7.67 8.29 0.07
C ALA A 147 -9.01 8.86 0.48
N GLU A 148 -9.76 9.31 -0.52
CA GLU A 148 -11.09 9.90 -0.43
C GLU A 148 -12.14 8.97 -1.05
N ASP A 149 -13.26 8.75 -0.37
CA ASP A 149 -14.37 7.91 -0.82
C ASP A 149 -15.52 8.67 -1.51
N GLY A 150 -15.42 10.01 -1.54
CA GLY A 150 -16.36 10.93 -2.16
C GLY A 150 -17.60 11.18 -1.30
N GLY A 151 -17.53 10.90 0.00
CA GLY A 151 -18.45 11.42 1.00
C GLY A 151 -18.21 12.90 1.26
N ASP A 152 -16.94 13.31 1.29
CA ASP A 152 -16.52 14.71 1.33
C ASP A 152 -15.28 14.99 0.46
N GLY A 153 -14.26 15.68 0.99
CA GLY A 153 -13.07 16.07 0.25
C GLY A 153 -11.87 16.38 1.14
N ASP A 154 -11.81 15.78 2.33
CA ASP A 154 -10.71 15.98 3.29
C ASP A 154 -9.58 14.96 3.14
N TYR A 155 -9.77 13.91 2.32
CA TYR A 155 -8.78 12.89 2.00
C TYR A 155 -8.19 12.20 3.24
N HIS A 156 -8.99 11.87 4.25
CA HIS A 156 -8.53 11.07 5.38
C HIS A 156 -9.30 9.78 5.64
N ASP A 157 -10.25 9.41 4.79
CA ASP A 157 -11.08 8.21 4.95
C ASP A 157 -10.25 6.95 5.20
N THR A 158 -9.22 6.78 4.38
CA THR A 158 -8.19 5.75 4.51
C THR A 158 -6.82 6.40 4.59
N VAL A 159 -6.05 6.04 5.61
CA VAL A 159 -4.65 6.45 5.77
C VAL A 159 -3.77 5.20 5.84
N VAL A 160 -2.83 5.06 4.92
CA VAL A 160 -1.85 3.96 4.86
C VAL A 160 -0.44 4.53 5.00
N GLY A 161 0.30 4.04 5.99
CA GLY A 161 1.72 4.30 6.15
C GLY A 161 2.55 3.18 5.53
N VAL A 162 3.53 3.55 4.71
CA VAL A 162 4.52 2.63 4.15
C VAL A 162 5.91 3.16 4.45
N ALA A 163 6.60 2.49 5.37
CA ALA A 163 7.98 2.79 5.72
C ALA A 163 8.91 1.82 4.99
N VAL A 164 9.89 2.34 4.25
CA VAL A 164 10.95 1.57 3.61
C VAL A 164 12.22 1.80 4.41
N ASN A 165 12.61 0.78 5.17
CA ASN A 165 13.77 0.81 6.04
C ASN A 165 15.00 0.31 5.28
N TYR A 166 16.01 1.16 5.19
CA TYR A 166 17.28 0.84 4.57
C TYR A 166 18.16 0.14 5.59
N THR A 167 18.33 -1.17 5.42
CA THR A 167 19.28 -1.92 6.23
C THR A 167 20.69 -1.61 5.74
N TYR A 168 21.42 -0.79 6.49
CA TYR A 168 22.86 -0.67 6.31
C TYR A 168 23.52 -1.91 6.89
N LYS A 169 24.18 -2.70 6.03
CA LYS A 169 25.24 -3.60 6.49
C LYS A 169 26.53 -2.83 6.61
#